data_AF-A0A2A3MIQ4-F1
#
_entry.id   AF-A0A2A3MIQ4-F1
#
_cell.length_a   1.000
_cell.length_b   1.000
_cell.length_c   1.000
_cell.angle_alpha   90.00
_cell.angle_beta   90.00
_cell.angle_gamma   90.00
#
_symmetry.space_group_name_H-M   'P 1'
#
loop_
_entity.id
_entity.type
_entity.pdbx_description
1 polymer ?
#
loop_
_entity_poly.entity_id
_entity_poly.type
_entity_poly.pdbx_seq_one_letter_code
_entity_poly.pdbx_strand_id
1 'polypeptide(L)'
;MTKGKRVEPSEANNKTEQQPAAAAATKPAEPVAAASGKQGGDAKRPKPGKPAAGGGGRGVSWLALLLALVALAASGWQLWQAQALQQGQRDALERQQRQLDGANTRLDQRLEGVPQADDWRAAQRLIADMQRSQQALGERLDVLQGDGREEWKLAEAQYLLRLAALRLQAVQDVAAARELLDTVDGILKSMPDSGLFGVREQLAGYQAELEGLPELDRAGVFLRLGALRDQVDRLMALPVPEFDPTGVSAEEEYADRLQRRDRWDRVLMRLERYVRVDFQRGKVITPLLDEAEMQRVRRTLQLTLEQAQWAALRGEETVYQASLERAEQILTQYFELENPKVQAMQSQLQGLHGRAVSLSPPDLAPLQQSLANYLQSRRSSAPAEEAADE
;
A
#
# COMPACT_ATOMS: atom_id res chain seq x y z
N MET A 1 14.08 16.54 -37.86
CA MET A 1 13.87 17.92 -37.35
C MET A 1 14.44 18.03 -35.94
N THR A 2 14.63 19.23 -35.39
CA THR A 2 15.56 19.48 -34.27
C THR A 2 14.93 20.07 -33.01
N LYS A 3 15.42 19.62 -31.84
CA LYS A 3 15.68 20.41 -30.62
C LYS A 3 14.47 20.80 -29.72
N GLY A 4 14.63 20.54 -28.42
CA GLY A 4 13.66 20.86 -27.34
C GLY A 4 13.79 19.87 -26.18
N LYS A 5 14.92 19.77 -25.46
CA LYS A 5 15.53 20.69 -24.46
C LYS A 5 15.21 20.19 -23.03
N ARG A 6 16.27 20.00 -22.23
CA ARG A 6 16.32 19.47 -20.85
C ARG A 6 16.41 20.63 -19.82
N VAL A 7 16.36 20.29 -18.52
CA VAL A 7 16.86 21.03 -17.33
C VAL A 7 15.82 21.93 -16.66
N GLU A 8 15.57 21.94 -15.33
CA GLU A 8 15.81 21.05 -14.14
C GLU A 8 14.91 21.62 -12.97
N PRO A 9 14.83 21.02 -11.76
CA PRO A 9 13.84 21.40 -10.72
C PRO A 9 14.38 22.31 -9.59
N SER A 10 13.57 22.46 -8.51
CA SER A 10 13.92 22.84 -7.12
C SER A 10 13.87 24.32 -6.68
N GLU A 11 12.70 24.74 -6.18
CA GLU A 11 12.53 25.62 -5.00
C GLU A 11 11.49 24.93 -4.08
N ALA A 12 11.69 24.71 -2.77
CA ALA A 12 11.98 25.62 -1.64
C ALA A 12 10.73 26.44 -1.21
N ASN A 13 10.36 26.56 0.07
CA ASN A 13 10.79 25.85 1.29
C ASN A 13 9.65 25.85 2.35
N ASN A 14 9.79 25.04 3.40
CA ASN A 14 8.92 24.99 4.57
C ASN A 14 8.86 26.36 5.32
N LYS A 15 7.71 26.68 5.94
CA LYS A 15 7.55 27.87 6.79
C LYS A 15 6.67 27.61 8.02
N THR A 16 7.26 27.01 9.06
CA THR A 16 6.71 27.04 10.43
C THR A 16 7.32 28.22 11.18
N GLU A 17 6.51 29.16 11.65
CA GLU A 17 6.97 30.25 12.52
C GLU A 17 6.61 29.98 13.99
N GLN A 18 7.63 29.75 14.82
CA GLN A 18 7.57 29.97 16.26
C GLN A 18 8.81 30.77 16.70
N GLN A 19 8.63 31.65 17.68
CA GLN A 19 9.64 32.61 18.14
C GLN A 19 10.50 32.07 19.32
N PRO A 20 11.64 32.72 19.65
CA PRO A 20 12.82 31.99 20.11
C PRO A 20 13.08 32.04 21.63
N ALA A 21 14.07 31.25 22.07
CA ALA A 21 14.61 31.24 23.42
C ALA A 21 16.12 31.55 23.48
N ALA A 22 16.53 32.16 24.59
CA ALA A 22 17.78 32.89 24.84
C ALA A 22 19.09 32.07 24.99
N ALA A 23 20.22 32.78 24.81
CA ALA A 23 21.56 32.50 25.35
C ALA A 23 22.44 33.77 25.17
N ALA A 24 23.42 34.16 25.99
CA ALA A 24 23.89 33.82 27.34
C ALA A 24 24.69 35.05 27.89
N ALA A 25 25.36 35.11 29.05
CA ALA A 25 25.59 34.20 30.18
C ALA A 25 25.39 35.00 31.51
N THR A 26 26.11 34.95 32.65
CA THR A 26 27.32 34.26 33.16
C THR A 26 27.25 34.19 34.70
N LYS A 27 28.15 33.47 35.39
CA LYS A 27 28.24 33.43 36.88
C LYS A 27 29.72 33.17 37.35
N PRO A 28 30.08 33.14 38.66
CA PRO A 28 31.12 34.04 39.19
C PRO A 28 32.32 33.36 39.91
N ALA A 29 33.27 34.16 40.43
CA ALA A 29 34.30 33.75 41.40
C ALA A 29 34.77 34.92 42.30
N GLU A 30 35.39 34.57 43.44
CA GLU A 30 36.01 35.41 44.51
C GLU A 30 37.54 35.09 44.56
N PRO A 31 38.40 35.42 45.56
CA PRO A 31 38.39 36.40 46.70
C PRO A 31 39.75 37.18 46.90
N VAL A 32 40.02 37.68 48.14
CA VAL A 32 41.36 37.89 48.84
C VAL A 32 41.99 39.32 48.98
N ALA A 33 41.71 39.97 50.13
CA ALA A 33 42.60 40.42 51.25
C ALA A 33 43.84 41.37 51.14
N ALA A 34 44.31 41.79 52.35
CA ALA A 34 45.54 42.53 52.78
C ALA A 34 45.54 44.09 52.66
N ALA A 35 45.52 44.87 53.77
CA ALA A 35 46.60 45.28 54.72
C ALA A 35 47.30 46.63 54.30
N SER A 36 47.97 47.46 55.12
CA SER A 36 48.37 47.44 56.55
C SER A 36 48.76 48.86 57.08
N GLY A 37 48.90 49.05 58.41
CA GLY A 37 49.56 50.23 59.06
C GLY A 37 48.68 50.99 60.10
N LYS A 38 49.09 51.36 61.33
CA LYS A 38 50.29 52.03 61.93
C LYS A 38 50.13 53.57 62.07
N GLN A 39 50.54 54.27 63.16
CA GLN A 39 51.12 53.90 64.48
C GLN A 39 51.11 55.10 65.47
N GLY A 40 51.10 54.88 66.80
CA GLY A 40 51.29 55.92 67.86
C GLY A 40 50.07 56.81 68.18
N GLY A 41 50.01 57.59 69.26
CA GLY A 41 50.91 57.84 70.42
C GLY A 41 50.60 59.22 71.04
N ASP A 42 50.79 59.54 72.33
CA ASP A 42 51.22 58.76 73.50
C ASP A 42 50.68 59.41 74.82
N ALA A 43 51.18 59.06 76.01
CA ALA A 43 50.55 59.35 77.32
C ALA A 43 51.11 60.55 78.11
N LYS A 44 50.28 61.17 78.98
CA LYS A 44 50.80 61.82 80.21
C LYS A 44 49.81 61.91 81.38
N ARG A 45 50.40 61.95 82.57
CA ARG A 45 49.80 62.06 83.92
C ARG A 45 50.17 63.44 84.50
N PRO A 46 49.48 63.92 85.56
CA PRO A 46 50.17 63.95 86.86
C PRO A 46 49.28 63.54 88.06
N LYS A 47 49.86 63.57 89.27
CA LYS A 47 49.16 63.38 90.57
C LYS A 47 49.12 64.72 91.37
N PRO A 48 49.10 64.82 92.74
CA PRO A 48 48.00 65.53 93.40
C PRO A 48 48.44 66.67 94.35
N GLY A 49 47.46 67.35 94.98
CA GLY A 49 47.68 68.36 96.02
C GLY A 49 46.95 68.05 97.34
N LYS A 50 47.62 68.33 98.45
CA LYS A 50 47.21 68.34 99.88
C LYS A 50 48.15 69.34 100.59
N PRO A 51 47.91 69.81 101.84
CA PRO A 51 46.68 69.84 102.65
C PRO A 51 46.41 71.22 103.31
N ALA A 52 45.29 71.37 104.05
CA ALA A 52 45.14 72.15 105.30
C ALA A 52 43.73 71.84 105.87
N ALA A 53 43.44 71.57 107.15
CA ALA A 53 43.99 71.96 108.45
C ALA A 53 43.53 73.37 108.93
N GLY A 54 42.68 73.41 109.96
CA GLY A 54 42.13 74.63 110.57
C GLY A 54 40.83 74.31 111.31
N GLY A 55 40.82 74.38 112.65
CA GLY A 55 39.74 73.84 113.48
C GLY A 55 38.81 74.88 114.13
N GLY A 56 37.79 74.37 114.84
CA GLY A 56 37.05 75.11 115.86
C GLY A 56 35.70 75.71 115.42
N GLY A 57 34.68 75.52 116.26
CA GLY A 57 33.38 76.23 116.15
C GLY A 57 32.21 75.35 115.73
N ARG A 58 31.16 75.30 116.57
CA ARG A 58 29.95 74.47 116.39
C ARG A 58 29.03 74.89 115.21
N GLY A 59 29.41 75.89 114.41
CA GLY A 59 28.71 76.26 113.17
C GLY A 59 29.03 75.36 111.97
N VAL A 60 30.25 74.79 111.91
CA VAL A 60 30.70 73.97 110.76
C VAL A 60 29.82 72.73 110.57
N SER A 61 29.29 72.18 111.66
CA SER A 61 28.38 71.02 111.66
C SER A 61 27.11 71.22 110.82
N TRP A 62 26.55 72.44 110.74
CA TRP A 62 25.33 72.69 109.95
C TRP A 62 25.64 72.84 108.46
N LEU A 63 26.75 73.52 108.14
CA LEU A 63 27.27 73.62 106.77
C LEU A 63 27.69 72.26 106.19
N ALA A 64 28.33 71.41 107.00
CA ALA A 64 28.69 70.05 106.62
C ALA A 64 27.44 69.16 106.37
N LEU A 65 26.37 69.35 107.15
CA LEU A 65 25.12 68.60 106.99
C LEU A 65 24.37 69.01 105.71
N LEU A 66 24.34 70.31 105.38
CA LEU A 66 23.82 70.78 104.09
C LEU A 66 24.64 70.26 102.89
N LEU A 67 25.97 70.29 102.98
CA LEU A 67 26.85 69.72 101.95
C LEU A 67 26.66 68.21 101.77
N ALA A 68 26.46 67.47 102.86
CA ALA A 68 26.13 66.03 102.79
C ALA A 68 24.78 65.78 102.10
N LEU A 69 23.76 66.63 102.35
CA LEU A 69 22.45 66.54 101.71
C LEU A 69 22.53 66.79 100.20
N VAL A 70 23.31 67.80 99.77
CA VAL A 70 23.57 68.09 98.35
C VAL A 70 24.36 66.96 97.68
N ALA A 71 25.37 66.39 98.37
CA ALA A 71 26.13 65.25 97.86
C ALA A 71 25.25 63.99 97.68
N LEU A 72 24.34 63.74 98.62
CA LEU A 72 23.36 62.65 98.52
C LEU A 72 22.40 62.86 97.33
N ALA A 73 21.84 64.07 97.17
CA ALA A 73 20.99 64.40 96.03
C ALA A 73 21.71 64.23 94.67
N ALA A 74 22.96 64.69 94.57
CA ALA A 74 23.79 64.50 93.38
C ALA A 74 24.07 63.01 93.11
N SER A 75 24.33 62.20 94.14
CA SER A 75 24.53 60.76 93.99
C SER A 75 23.28 60.02 93.50
N GLY A 76 22.10 60.42 93.97
CA GLY A 76 20.81 59.89 93.49
C GLY A 76 20.56 60.23 92.01
N TRP A 77 20.85 61.47 91.61
CA TRP A 77 20.75 61.89 90.21
C TRP A 77 21.71 61.11 89.30
N GLN A 78 22.95 60.89 89.75
CA GLN A 78 23.96 60.11 89.02
C GLN A 78 23.50 58.65 88.79
N LEU A 79 22.87 58.02 89.79
CA LEU A 79 22.31 56.67 89.68
C LEU A 79 21.09 56.62 88.75
N TRP A 80 20.21 57.62 88.81
CA TRP A 80 19.07 57.73 87.90
C TRP A 80 19.51 57.90 86.44
N GLN A 81 20.50 58.75 86.19
CA GLN A 81 21.10 58.95 84.86
C GLN A 81 21.74 57.66 84.33
N ALA A 82 22.40 56.87 85.20
CA ALA A 82 22.98 55.58 84.84
C ALA A 82 21.90 54.53 84.51
N GLN A 83 20.79 54.49 85.27
CA GLN A 83 19.66 53.60 84.97
C GLN A 83 18.98 53.95 83.64
N ALA A 84 18.76 55.24 83.36
CA ALA A 84 18.19 55.68 82.08
C ALA A 84 19.06 55.24 80.88
N LEU A 85 20.39 55.35 81.00
CA LEU A 85 21.32 54.90 79.94
C LEU A 85 21.34 53.36 79.79
N GLN A 86 21.22 52.61 80.89
CA GLN A 86 21.10 51.15 80.83
C GLN A 86 19.77 50.67 80.23
N GLN A 87 18.65 51.36 80.52
CA GLN A 87 17.36 51.06 79.89
C GLN A 87 17.43 51.29 78.37
N GLY A 88 17.96 52.43 77.92
CA GLY A 88 18.15 52.69 76.49
C GLY A 88 19.00 51.65 75.75
N GLN A 89 20.02 51.07 76.41
CA GLN A 89 20.80 49.96 75.85
C GLN A 89 20.01 48.64 75.77
N ARG A 90 19.19 48.32 76.78
CA ARG A 90 18.31 47.14 76.75
C ARG A 90 17.24 47.26 75.67
N ASP A 91 16.59 48.42 75.55
CA ASP A 91 15.60 48.66 74.50
C ASP A 91 16.20 48.57 73.08
N ALA A 92 17.49 48.91 72.92
CA ALA A 92 18.20 48.76 71.66
C ALA A 92 18.50 47.28 71.35
N LEU A 93 18.97 46.52 72.33
CA LEU A 93 19.21 45.08 72.23
C LEU A 93 17.91 44.31 71.93
N GLU A 94 16.81 44.60 72.63
CA GLU A 94 15.51 43.98 72.34
C GLU A 94 15.00 44.31 70.93
N ARG A 95 15.19 45.55 70.46
CA ARG A 95 14.84 45.91 69.07
C ARG A 95 15.68 45.16 68.05
N GLN A 96 16.98 45.01 68.29
CA GLN A 96 17.87 44.22 67.43
C GLN A 96 17.49 42.72 67.44
N GLN A 97 17.15 42.16 68.60
CA GLN A 97 16.75 40.76 68.74
C GLN A 97 15.44 40.49 67.99
N ARG A 98 14.40 41.32 68.20
CA ARG A 98 13.13 41.22 67.45
C ARG A 98 13.30 41.43 65.93
N GLN A 99 14.30 42.19 65.49
CA GLN A 99 14.66 42.31 64.07
C GLN A 99 15.32 41.04 63.52
N LEU A 100 16.14 40.34 64.32
CA LEU A 100 16.75 39.07 63.94
C LEU A 100 15.71 37.94 63.92
N ASP A 101 14.83 37.85 64.91
CA ASP A 101 13.73 36.88 64.94
C ASP A 101 12.76 37.10 63.76
N GLY A 102 12.46 38.38 63.46
CA GLY A 102 11.70 38.80 62.28
C GLY A 102 12.44 38.62 60.94
N ALA A 103 13.75 38.36 60.94
CA ALA A 103 14.52 37.98 59.76
C ALA A 103 14.58 36.45 59.60
N ASN A 104 14.81 35.72 60.68
CA ASN A 104 14.82 34.24 60.71
C ASN A 104 13.47 33.67 60.26
N THR A 105 12.36 34.13 60.84
CA THR A 105 11.01 33.71 60.42
C THR A 105 10.70 34.00 58.93
N ARG A 106 11.29 35.05 58.36
CA ARG A 106 11.21 35.36 56.91
C ARG A 106 12.15 34.52 56.04
N LEU A 107 13.17 33.91 56.63
CA LEU A 107 14.03 32.93 55.97
C LEU A 107 13.37 31.56 56.00
N ASP A 108 12.84 31.11 57.15
CA ASP A 108 12.12 29.84 57.27
C ASP A 108 10.93 29.76 56.30
N GLN A 109 10.08 30.79 56.26
CA GLN A 109 8.98 30.92 55.29
C GLN A 109 9.44 30.95 53.82
N ARG A 110 10.70 31.29 53.54
CA ARG A 110 11.29 31.22 52.19
C ARG A 110 11.91 29.85 51.90
N LEU A 111 12.34 29.11 52.92
CA LEU A 111 12.85 27.74 52.78
C LEU A 111 11.70 26.74 52.62
N GLU A 112 10.58 26.92 53.32
CA GLU A 112 9.35 26.12 53.11
C GLU A 112 8.79 26.25 51.68
N GLY A 113 9.07 27.38 51.01
CA GLY A 113 8.70 27.61 49.61
C GLY A 113 9.70 27.07 48.57
N VAL A 114 10.79 26.43 48.98
CA VAL A 114 11.77 25.80 48.07
C VAL A 114 11.51 24.29 48.03
N PRO A 115 11.17 23.69 46.85
CA PRO A 115 10.98 22.25 46.74
C PRO A 115 12.25 21.51 47.17
N GLN A 116 12.08 20.50 48.01
CA GLN A 116 13.16 19.82 48.70
C GLN A 116 14.01 19.00 47.71
N ALA A 117 15.20 18.57 48.13
CA ALA A 117 16.08 17.77 47.27
C ALA A 117 15.44 16.45 46.80
N ASP A 118 14.44 15.96 47.54
CA ASP A 118 13.69 14.76 47.22
C ASP A 118 12.54 14.99 46.23
N ASP A 119 11.93 16.18 46.19
CA ASP A 119 10.97 16.56 45.14
C ASP A 119 11.66 16.59 43.77
N TRP A 120 12.87 17.12 43.70
CA TRP A 120 13.68 17.10 42.47
C TRP A 120 14.06 15.69 42.03
N ARG A 121 14.35 14.78 42.97
CA ARG A 121 14.60 13.36 42.67
C ARG A 121 13.32 12.66 42.19
N ALA A 122 12.16 13.00 42.77
CA ALA A 122 10.86 12.47 42.34
C ALA A 122 10.52 12.94 40.91
N ALA A 123 10.69 14.24 40.63
CA ALA A 123 10.50 14.80 39.29
C ALA A 123 11.44 14.17 38.24
N GLN A 124 12.73 14.00 38.57
CA GLN A 124 13.70 13.34 37.68
C GLN A 124 13.34 11.86 37.42
N ARG A 125 12.88 11.12 38.44
CA ARG A 125 12.38 9.75 38.26
C ARG A 125 11.15 9.72 37.34
N LEU A 126 10.17 10.60 37.56
CA LEU A 126 8.95 10.68 36.75
C LEU A 126 9.27 11.01 35.28
N ILE A 127 10.21 11.93 35.02
CA ILE A 127 10.67 12.24 33.65
C ILE A 127 11.37 11.04 33.02
N ALA A 128 12.26 10.34 33.75
CA ALA A 128 12.96 9.15 33.26
C ALA A 128 12.04 7.93 33.08
N ASP A 129 10.90 7.88 33.77
CA ASP A 129 9.84 6.88 33.57
C ASP A 129 8.98 7.23 32.36
N MET A 130 8.57 8.50 32.23
CA MET A 130 7.83 9.02 31.07
C MET A 130 8.64 8.95 29.76
N GLN A 131 9.98 9.03 29.81
CA GLN A 131 10.83 8.77 28.64
C GLN A 131 10.88 7.28 28.28
N ARG A 132 11.02 6.38 29.26
CA ARG A 132 11.02 4.93 29.00
C ARG A 132 9.66 4.42 28.49
N SER A 133 8.55 4.94 29.01
CA SER A 133 7.21 4.59 28.50
C SER A 133 6.98 5.12 27.08
N GLN A 134 7.45 6.33 26.73
CA GLN A 134 7.42 6.81 25.35
C GLN A 134 8.30 5.99 24.41
N GLN A 135 9.46 5.50 24.87
CA GLN A 135 10.32 4.60 24.08
C GLN A 135 9.63 3.26 23.83
N ALA A 136 9.11 2.61 24.88
CA ALA A 136 8.38 1.34 24.76
C ALA A 136 7.10 1.46 23.92
N LEU A 137 6.39 2.59 24.00
CA LEU A 137 5.25 2.88 23.11
C LEU A 137 5.69 3.09 21.66
N GLY A 138 6.85 3.71 21.43
CA GLY A 138 7.44 3.86 20.10
C GLY A 138 7.80 2.53 19.46
N GLU A 139 8.49 1.65 20.21
CA GLU A 139 8.85 0.29 19.76
C GLU A 139 7.61 -0.55 19.46
N ARG A 140 6.62 -0.57 20.37
CA ARG A 140 5.33 -1.26 20.14
C ARG A 140 4.60 -0.73 18.91
N LEU A 141 4.62 0.58 18.66
CA LEU A 141 3.95 1.18 17.50
C LEU A 141 4.66 0.86 16.17
N ASP A 142 6.00 0.78 16.17
CA ASP A 142 6.76 0.41 14.97
C ASP A 142 6.59 -1.07 14.62
N VAL A 143 6.59 -1.96 15.62
CA VAL A 143 6.23 -3.39 15.45
C VAL A 143 4.82 -3.52 14.85
N LEU A 144 3.80 -2.88 15.44
CA LEU A 144 2.43 -2.91 14.94
C LEU A 144 2.29 -2.34 13.52
N GLN A 145 3.08 -1.32 13.16
CA GLN A 145 3.12 -0.81 11.78
C GLN A 145 3.89 -1.73 10.82
N GLY A 146 4.91 -2.46 11.28
CA GLY A 146 5.59 -3.50 10.52
C GLY A 146 4.62 -4.63 10.18
N ASP A 147 4.12 -5.31 11.21
CA ASP A 147 3.20 -6.43 11.07
C ASP A 147 1.93 -6.08 10.28
N GLY A 148 1.31 -4.92 10.54
CA GLY A 148 0.12 -4.50 9.80
C GLY A 148 0.35 -4.32 8.29
N ARG A 149 1.59 -4.00 7.86
CA ARG A 149 1.95 -3.91 6.44
C ARG A 149 2.25 -5.27 5.82
N GLU A 150 2.80 -6.22 6.59
CA GLU A 150 3.03 -7.59 6.12
C GLU A 150 1.73 -8.40 6.05
N GLU A 151 0.89 -8.34 7.09
CA GLU A 151 -0.42 -8.99 7.15
C GLU A 151 -1.32 -8.53 5.98
N TRP A 152 -1.28 -7.23 5.63
CA TRP A 152 -1.97 -6.70 4.44
C TRP A 152 -1.40 -7.25 3.13
N LYS A 153 -0.07 -7.26 2.95
CA LYS A 153 0.58 -7.86 1.76
C LYS A 153 0.21 -9.33 1.59
N LEU A 154 0.20 -10.11 2.67
CA LEU A 154 -0.14 -11.53 2.64
C LEU A 154 -1.62 -11.76 2.33
N ALA A 155 -2.51 -10.89 2.80
CA ALA A 155 -3.92 -10.89 2.41
C ALA A 155 -4.12 -10.58 0.92
N GLU A 156 -3.38 -9.60 0.38
CA GLU A 156 -3.38 -9.28 -1.05
C GLU A 156 -2.84 -10.44 -1.90
N ALA A 157 -1.73 -11.08 -1.49
CA ALA A 157 -1.21 -12.28 -2.14
C ALA A 157 -2.24 -13.43 -2.14
N GLN A 158 -2.98 -13.62 -1.04
CA GLN A 158 -4.07 -14.60 -0.97
C GLN A 158 -5.25 -14.23 -1.90
N TYR A 159 -5.57 -12.95 -2.06
CA TYR A 159 -6.59 -12.47 -2.99
C TYR A 159 -6.17 -12.72 -4.45
N LEU A 160 -4.96 -12.32 -4.84
CA LEU A 160 -4.40 -12.51 -6.18
C LEU A 160 -4.30 -14.00 -6.54
N LEU A 161 -3.90 -14.86 -5.61
CA LEU A 161 -3.85 -16.31 -5.81
C LEU A 161 -5.25 -16.95 -6.00
N ARG A 162 -6.28 -16.43 -5.30
CA ARG A 162 -7.68 -16.83 -5.55
C ARG A 162 -8.17 -16.34 -6.92
N LEU A 163 -7.81 -15.13 -7.31
CA LEU A 163 -8.16 -14.57 -8.62
C LEU A 163 -7.47 -15.34 -9.76
N ALA A 164 -6.21 -15.77 -9.58
CA ALA A 164 -5.46 -16.60 -10.51
C ALA A 164 -6.15 -17.95 -10.72
N ALA A 165 -6.51 -18.65 -9.65
CA ALA A 165 -7.22 -19.92 -9.73
C ALA A 165 -8.61 -19.77 -10.36
N LEU A 166 -9.36 -18.70 -10.05
CA LEU A 166 -10.65 -18.42 -10.68
C LEU A 166 -10.50 -18.18 -12.19
N ARG A 167 -9.49 -17.39 -12.61
CA ARG A 167 -9.16 -17.16 -14.02
C ARG A 167 -8.77 -18.45 -14.74
N LEU A 168 -7.96 -19.28 -14.09
CA LEU A 168 -7.46 -20.53 -14.64
C LEU A 168 -8.58 -21.59 -14.74
N GLN A 169 -9.43 -21.75 -13.72
CA GLN A 169 -10.50 -22.75 -13.73
C GLN A 169 -11.72 -22.32 -14.57
N ALA A 170 -12.16 -21.05 -14.46
CA ALA A 170 -13.40 -20.61 -15.11
C ALA A 170 -13.19 -20.03 -16.53
N VAL A 171 -11.98 -19.56 -16.86
CA VAL A 171 -11.66 -18.96 -18.17
C VAL A 171 -10.51 -19.69 -18.86
N GLN A 172 -9.71 -20.52 -18.17
CA GLN A 172 -8.49 -21.14 -18.71
C GLN A 172 -7.50 -20.10 -19.27
N ASP A 173 -7.50 -18.92 -18.65
CA ASP A 173 -6.67 -17.76 -19.00
C ASP A 173 -5.27 -17.93 -18.40
N VAL A 174 -4.45 -18.77 -19.05
CA VAL A 174 -3.09 -19.10 -18.60
C VAL A 174 -2.21 -17.86 -18.52
N ALA A 175 -2.35 -16.91 -19.44
CA ALA A 175 -1.57 -15.66 -19.43
C ALA A 175 -1.89 -14.81 -18.20
N ALA A 176 -3.18 -14.53 -17.92
CA ALA A 176 -3.54 -13.79 -16.71
C ALA A 176 -3.19 -14.56 -15.42
N ALA A 177 -3.25 -15.90 -15.44
CA ALA A 177 -2.82 -16.71 -14.31
C ALA A 177 -1.31 -16.59 -14.04
N ARG A 178 -0.45 -16.64 -15.07
CA ARG A 178 1.01 -16.44 -14.92
C ARG A 178 1.33 -15.05 -14.33
N GLU A 179 0.76 -13.98 -14.88
CA GLU A 179 0.95 -12.60 -14.38
C GLU A 179 0.51 -12.45 -12.90
N LEU A 180 -0.63 -13.06 -12.53
CA LEU A 180 -1.10 -13.04 -11.15
C LEU A 180 -0.20 -13.86 -10.20
N LEU A 181 0.42 -14.95 -10.68
CA LEU A 181 1.37 -15.72 -9.87
C LEU A 181 2.75 -15.04 -9.76
N ASP A 182 3.22 -14.33 -10.79
CA ASP A 182 4.45 -13.52 -10.71
C ASP A 182 4.28 -12.34 -9.74
N THR A 183 3.15 -11.64 -9.77
CA THR A 183 2.85 -10.60 -8.76
C THR A 183 2.75 -11.17 -7.35
N VAL A 184 2.26 -12.41 -7.18
CA VAL A 184 2.32 -13.13 -5.88
C VAL A 184 3.77 -13.44 -5.47
N ASP A 185 4.64 -13.96 -6.35
CA ASP A 185 6.06 -14.16 -5.96
C ASP A 185 6.74 -12.83 -5.64
N GLY A 186 6.48 -11.78 -6.42
CA GLY A 186 6.97 -10.43 -6.15
C GLY A 186 6.61 -9.92 -4.74
N ILE A 187 5.37 -10.19 -4.28
CA ILE A 187 4.94 -9.87 -2.92
C ILE A 187 5.69 -10.74 -1.90
N LEU A 188 5.69 -12.08 -2.06
CA LEU A 188 6.33 -12.99 -1.10
C LEU A 188 7.85 -12.79 -1.00
N LYS A 189 8.52 -12.51 -2.13
CA LYS A 189 9.93 -12.13 -2.24
C LYS A 189 10.28 -10.83 -1.54
N SER A 190 9.29 -9.95 -1.30
CA SER A 190 9.46 -8.74 -0.49
C SER A 190 9.39 -8.98 1.03
N MET A 191 9.14 -10.22 1.46
CA MET A 191 8.99 -10.65 2.86
C MET A 191 9.75 -11.97 3.07
N PRO A 192 11.08 -11.95 3.27
CA PRO A 192 11.92 -13.14 3.31
C PRO A 192 11.83 -13.89 4.66
N ASP A 193 10.66 -14.48 4.95
CA ASP A 193 10.47 -15.41 6.07
C ASP A 193 10.73 -16.87 5.65
N SER A 194 11.33 -17.61 6.58
CA SER A 194 11.48 -19.07 6.59
C SER A 194 10.17 -19.84 6.36
N GLY A 195 9.05 -19.43 6.97
CA GLY A 195 7.77 -20.12 6.83
C GLY A 195 7.15 -19.98 5.43
N LEU A 196 7.50 -18.93 4.68
CA LEU A 196 7.07 -18.72 3.30
C LEU A 196 7.85 -19.57 2.29
N PHE A 197 8.99 -20.16 2.65
CA PHE A 197 9.85 -20.87 1.71
C PHE A 197 9.11 -22.02 0.99
N GLY A 198 8.39 -22.86 1.73
CA GLY A 198 7.62 -23.97 1.14
C GLY A 198 6.44 -23.52 0.26
N VAL A 199 5.85 -22.35 0.54
CA VAL A 199 4.81 -21.76 -0.32
C VAL A 199 5.44 -21.26 -1.63
N ARG A 200 6.64 -20.66 -1.58
CA ARG A 200 7.37 -20.19 -2.76
C ARG A 200 7.94 -21.34 -3.61
N GLU A 201 8.34 -22.45 -2.99
CA GLU A 201 8.73 -23.68 -3.69
C GLU A 201 7.56 -24.24 -4.51
N GLN A 202 6.36 -24.35 -3.90
CA GLN A 202 5.15 -24.77 -4.61
C GLN A 202 4.76 -23.78 -5.72
N LEU A 203 4.81 -22.47 -5.44
CA LEU A 203 4.53 -21.41 -6.42
C LEU A 203 5.43 -21.52 -7.66
N ALA A 204 6.73 -21.71 -7.48
CA ALA A 204 7.68 -21.89 -8.58
C ALA A 204 7.39 -23.18 -9.39
N GLY A 205 6.98 -24.25 -8.73
CA GLY A 205 6.52 -25.48 -9.39
C GLY A 205 5.31 -25.23 -10.30
N TYR A 206 4.27 -24.59 -9.77
CA TYR A 206 3.08 -24.23 -10.56
C TYR A 206 3.35 -23.21 -11.68
N GLN A 207 4.28 -22.27 -11.48
CA GLN A 207 4.74 -21.37 -12.54
C GLN A 207 5.38 -22.16 -13.68
N ALA A 208 6.27 -23.11 -13.39
CA ALA A 208 6.91 -23.97 -14.38
C ALA A 208 5.91 -24.90 -15.12
N GLU A 209 4.91 -25.45 -14.41
CA GLU A 209 3.81 -26.20 -15.07
C GLU A 209 3.01 -25.31 -16.04
N LEU A 210 2.69 -24.08 -15.63
CA LEU A 210 1.93 -23.13 -16.45
C LEU A 210 2.76 -22.59 -17.63
N GLU A 211 4.08 -22.45 -17.50
CA GLU A 211 4.98 -22.14 -18.62
C GLU A 211 4.97 -23.23 -19.70
N GLY A 212 4.81 -24.50 -19.30
CA GLY A 212 4.70 -25.63 -20.22
C GLY A 212 3.39 -25.68 -21.03
N LEU A 213 2.36 -24.91 -20.67
CA LEU A 213 1.07 -24.89 -21.37
C LEU A 213 1.06 -23.95 -22.59
N PRO A 214 0.43 -24.34 -23.71
CA PRO A 214 0.26 -23.48 -24.88
C PRO A 214 -0.81 -22.40 -24.63
N GLU A 215 -0.67 -21.26 -25.30
CA GLU A 215 -1.59 -20.13 -25.17
C GLU A 215 -2.78 -20.24 -26.14
N LEU A 216 -3.99 -20.00 -25.64
CA LEU A 216 -5.25 -20.19 -26.37
C LEU A 216 -5.80 -18.89 -26.96
N ASP A 217 -5.57 -18.69 -28.26
CA ASP A 217 -6.15 -17.64 -29.09
C ASP A 217 -7.67 -17.85 -29.36
N ARG A 218 -8.48 -17.88 -28.30
CA ARG A 218 -9.95 -18.01 -28.42
C ARG A 218 -10.57 -16.84 -29.16
N ALA A 219 -10.06 -15.62 -28.95
CA ALA A 219 -10.54 -14.42 -29.62
C ALA A 219 -10.30 -14.48 -31.13
N GLY A 220 -9.12 -14.90 -31.57
CA GLY A 220 -8.81 -15.09 -32.99
C GLY A 220 -9.56 -16.27 -33.62
N VAL A 221 -9.83 -17.37 -32.89
CA VAL A 221 -10.73 -18.44 -33.35
C VAL A 221 -12.15 -17.92 -33.55
N PHE A 222 -12.71 -17.20 -32.57
CA PHE A 222 -14.04 -16.58 -32.65
C PHE A 222 -14.15 -15.63 -33.85
N LEU A 223 -13.17 -14.72 -34.03
CA LEU A 223 -13.17 -13.77 -35.15
C LEU A 223 -13.03 -14.47 -36.53
N ARG A 224 -12.26 -15.56 -36.62
CA ARG A 224 -12.16 -16.37 -37.86
C ARG A 224 -13.49 -17.04 -38.19
N LEU A 225 -14.18 -17.61 -37.20
CA LEU A 225 -15.50 -18.21 -37.40
C LEU A 225 -16.57 -17.17 -37.76
N GLY A 226 -16.53 -15.98 -37.17
CA GLY A 226 -17.37 -14.86 -37.59
C GLY A 226 -17.13 -14.47 -39.04
N ALA A 227 -15.87 -14.31 -39.45
CA ALA A 227 -15.50 -14.03 -40.84
C ALA A 227 -15.88 -15.17 -41.81
N LEU A 228 -15.92 -16.43 -41.36
CA LEU A 228 -16.41 -17.57 -42.14
C LEU A 228 -17.94 -17.53 -42.29
N ARG A 229 -18.68 -17.26 -41.20
CA ARG A 229 -20.15 -17.08 -41.23
C ARG A 229 -20.54 -15.99 -42.22
N ASP A 230 -19.85 -14.85 -42.18
CA ASP A 230 -20.12 -13.69 -43.04
C ASP A 230 -19.70 -13.91 -44.51
N GLN A 231 -18.96 -14.99 -44.80
CA GLN A 231 -18.68 -15.48 -46.16
C GLN A 231 -19.77 -16.42 -46.69
N VAL A 232 -20.63 -17.02 -45.85
CA VAL A 232 -21.69 -17.97 -46.28
C VAL A 232 -22.66 -17.34 -47.27
N ASP A 233 -23.03 -16.08 -47.08
CA ASP A 233 -23.91 -15.34 -48.01
C ASP A 233 -23.28 -15.13 -49.40
N ARG A 234 -21.96 -15.32 -49.53
CA ARG A 234 -21.20 -15.18 -50.78
C ARG A 234 -20.93 -16.53 -51.47
N LEU A 235 -21.36 -17.63 -50.87
CA LEU A 235 -21.38 -18.96 -51.48
C LEU A 235 -22.57 -19.05 -52.44
N MET A 236 -22.24 -19.19 -53.73
CA MET A 236 -23.24 -19.52 -54.75
C MET A 236 -23.60 -21.00 -54.63
N ALA A 237 -24.85 -21.32 -54.99
CA ALA A 237 -25.33 -22.70 -55.06
C ALA A 237 -24.59 -23.47 -56.18
N LEU A 238 -24.85 -24.78 -56.28
CA LEU A 238 -24.64 -25.50 -57.54
C LEU A 238 -25.36 -24.70 -58.67
N PRO A 239 -24.73 -24.49 -59.83
CA PRO A 239 -25.39 -23.83 -60.94
C PRO A 239 -26.70 -24.53 -61.30
N VAL A 240 -27.81 -23.80 -61.25
CA VAL A 240 -29.01 -24.18 -61.99
C VAL A 240 -28.59 -24.28 -63.46
N PRO A 241 -28.83 -25.42 -64.16
CA PRO A 241 -28.60 -25.49 -65.59
C PRO A 241 -29.63 -24.61 -66.28
N GLU A 242 -29.28 -23.35 -66.52
CA GLU A 242 -30.06 -22.46 -67.37
C GLU A 242 -30.16 -23.11 -68.75
N PHE A 243 -31.38 -23.50 -69.12
CA PHE A 243 -31.65 -24.12 -70.41
C PHE A 243 -31.61 -23.03 -71.49
N ASP A 244 -30.41 -22.71 -71.97
CA ASP A 244 -30.18 -21.73 -73.03
C ASP A 244 -30.84 -22.21 -74.36
N PRO A 245 -31.93 -21.58 -74.81
CA PRO A 245 -32.59 -21.93 -76.06
C PRO A 245 -31.86 -21.37 -77.29
N THR A 246 -30.77 -20.62 -77.09
CA THR A 246 -29.94 -19.97 -78.11
C THR A 246 -28.53 -20.57 -78.23
N GLY A 247 -28.26 -21.69 -77.56
CA GLY A 247 -27.12 -22.56 -77.86
C GLY A 247 -27.22 -23.06 -79.30
N VAL A 248 -26.49 -22.40 -80.21
CA VAL A 248 -26.61 -22.56 -81.67
C VAL A 248 -26.70 -24.03 -82.09
N SER A 249 -27.79 -24.36 -82.77
CA SER A 249 -28.09 -25.73 -83.13
C SER A 249 -27.09 -26.25 -84.15
N ALA A 250 -26.45 -27.37 -83.81
CA ALA A 250 -25.57 -28.10 -84.74
C ALA A 250 -26.32 -28.56 -86.02
N GLU A 251 -27.66 -28.49 -86.04
CA GLU A 251 -28.49 -28.67 -87.23
C GLU A 251 -28.00 -27.86 -88.44
N GLU A 252 -27.48 -26.63 -88.29
CA GLU A 252 -27.03 -25.83 -89.44
C GLU A 252 -25.69 -26.33 -90.03
N GLU A 253 -24.69 -26.67 -89.20
CA GLU A 253 -23.41 -27.20 -89.69
C GLU A 253 -23.53 -28.65 -90.20
N TYR A 254 -24.47 -29.44 -89.66
CA TYR A 254 -24.76 -30.78 -90.16
C TYR A 254 -25.62 -30.79 -91.43
N ALA A 255 -26.47 -29.78 -91.67
CA ALA A 255 -27.35 -29.74 -92.84
C ALA A 255 -26.57 -29.78 -94.16
N ASP A 256 -25.53 -28.96 -94.31
CA ASP A 256 -24.77 -28.88 -95.56
C ASP A 256 -23.89 -30.13 -95.79
N ARG A 257 -23.42 -30.75 -94.69
CA ARG A 257 -22.64 -32.00 -94.71
C ARG A 257 -23.49 -33.24 -95.08
N LEU A 258 -24.82 -33.15 -94.99
CA LEU A 258 -25.75 -34.28 -95.15
C LEU A 258 -26.34 -34.47 -96.56
N GLN A 259 -26.05 -33.60 -97.53
CA GLN A 259 -26.65 -33.68 -98.88
C GLN A 259 -26.27 -34.93 -99.72
N ARG A 260 -25.43 -35.86 -99.21
CA ARG A 260 -24.84 -36.94 -100.02
C ARG A 260 -24.76 -38.34 -99.37
N ARG A 261 -25.57 -38.65 -98.36
CA ARG A 261 -25.71 -40.02 -97.80
C ARG A 261 -27.16 -40.37 -97.47
N ASP A 262 -27.38 -41.65 -97.19
CA ASP A 262 -28.61 -42.40 -97.39
C ASP A 262 -29.84 -41.97 -96.58
N ARG A 263 -31.00 -42.35 -97.14
CA ARG A 263 -32.34 -42.09 -96.59
C ARG A 263 -32.55 -42.73 -95.21
N TRP A 264 -31.79 -43.77 -94.88
CA TRP A 264 -31.91 -44.57 -93.66
C TRP A 264 -31.32 -43.88 -92.43
N ASP A 265 -30.20 -43.18 -92.57
CA ASP A 265 -29.55 -42.46 -91.45
C ASP A 265 -30.49 -41.42 -90.83
N ARG A 266 -31.32 -40.76 -91.67
CA ARG A 266 -32.35 -39.81 -91.21
C ARG A 266 -33.46 -40.43 -90.36
N VAL A 267 -33.68 -41.74 -90.44
CA VAL A 267 -34.66 -42.45 -89.58
C VAL A 267 -34.02 -42.77 -88.23
N LEU A 268 -32.79 -43.27 -88.22
CA LEU A 268 -32.04 -43.55 -86.99
C LEU A 268 -31.77 -42.26 -86.19
N MET A 269 -31.33 -41.18 -86.84
CA MET A 269 -31.20 -39.83 -86.25
C MET A 269 -32.55 -39.17 -85.86
N ARG A 270 -33.70 -39.82 -86.11
CA ARG A 270 -35.00 -39.40 -85.59
C ARG A 270 -35.39 -40.17 -84.33
N LEU A 271 -34.90 -41.40 -84.16
CA LEU A 271 -35.06 -42.19 -82.92
C LEU A 271 -34.04 -41.77 -81.84
N GLU A 272 -32.76 -41.57 -82.19
CA GLU A 272 -31.74 -41.11 -81.22
C GLU A 272 -32.13 -39.79 -80.54
N ARG A 273 -32.73 -38.86 -81.28
CA ARG A 273 -33.23 -37.58 -80.75
C ARG A 273 -34.36 -37.70 -79.72
N TYR A 274 -34.95 -38.89 -79.56
CA TYR A 274 -35.98 -39.16 -78.55
C TYR A 274 -35.48 -40.09 -77.43
N VAL A 275 -34.26 -40.62 -77.53
CA VAL A 275 -33.67 -41.56 -76.55
C VAL A 275 -32.25 -41.12 -76.20
N ARG A 276 -32.15 -39.91 -75.63
CA ARG A 276 -30.90 -39.40 -75.05
C ARG A 276 -30.61 -40.10 -73.72
N VAL A 277 -29.88 -41.22 -73.78
CA VAL A 277 -29.45 -41.94 -72.58
C VAL A 277 -28.23 -41.24 -71.96
N ASP A 278 -28.50 -40.24 -71.13
CA ASP A 278 -27.46 -39.54 -70.36
C ASP A 278 -26.89 -40.49 -69.28
N PHE A 279 -25.82 -41.22 -69.63
CA PHE A 279 -25.14 -42.19 -68.77
C PHE A 279 -24.29 -41.53 -67.65
N GLN A 280 -24.85 -40.58 -66.92
CA GLN A 280 -24.23 -39.97 -65.73
C GLN A 280 -24.31 -40.93 -64.54
N ARG A 281 -23.53 -42.01 -64.62
CA ARG A 281 -23.44 -43.05 -63.58
C ARG A 281 -22.69 -42.52 -62.35
N GLY A 282 -23.41 -41.89 -61.41
CA GLY A 282 -22.93 -41.72 -60.03
C GLY A 282 -23.20 -40.36 -59.40
N LYS A 283 -23.46 -39.28 -60.15
CA LYS A 283 -24.01 -38.05 -59.56
C LYS A 283 -25.48 -38.30 -59.27
N VAL A 284 -25.84 -38.40 -57.98
CA VAL A 284 -27.23 -38.44 -57.54
C VAL A 284 -27.87 -37.14 -58.01
N ILE A 285 -28.94 -37.23 -58.80
CA ILE A 285 -29.71 -36.05 -59.21
C ILE A 285 -30.54 -35.63 -58.00
N THR A 286 -29.89 -34.97 -57.04
CA THR A 286 -30.58 -34.20 -56.01
C THR A 286 -31.54 -33.27 -56.76
N PRO A 287 -32.85 -33.26 -56.45
CA PRO A 287 -33.74 -32.27 -57.03
C PRO A 287 -33.16 -30.90 -56.73
N LEU A 288 -33.09 -30.02 -57.74
CA LEU A 288 -32.54 -28.68 -57.56
C LEU A 288 -33.25 -28.04 -56.38
N LEU A 289 -32.50 -27.75 -55.31
CA LEU A 289 -33.05 -27.12 -54.12
C LEU A 289 -33.72 -25.82 -54.54
N ASP A 290 -34.96 -25.63 -54.11
CA ASP A 290 -35.64 -24.35 -54.30
C ASP A 290 -34.81 -23.23 -53.67
N GLU A 291 -34.94 -21.99 -54.14
CA GLU A 291 -34.23 -20.86 -53.54
C GLU A 291 -34.60 -20.74 -52.04
N ALA A 292 -35.86 -21.05 -51.67
CA ALA A 292 -36.28 -21.12 -50.28
C ALA A 292 -35.67 -22.28 -49.47
N GLU A 293 -35.11 -23.31 -50.13
CA GLU A 293 -34.35 -24.39 -49.49
C GLU A 293 -32.86 -24.04 -49.40
N MET A 294 -32.26 -23.47 -50.45
CA MET A 294 -30.88 -22.97 -50.40
C MET A 294 -30.69 -21.89 -49.33
N GLN A 295 -31.67 -21.00 -49.14
CA GLN A 295 -31.67 -20.03 -48.04
C GLN A 295 -31.74 -20.70 -46.66
N ARG A 296 -32.44 -21.84 -46.51
CA ARG A 296 -32.44 -22.64 -45.26
C ARG A 296 -31.11 -23.34 -45.02
N VAL A 297 -30.45 -23.83 -46.08
CA VAL A 297 -29.10 -24.42 -45.99
C VAL A 297 -28.09 -23.36 -45.53
N ARG A 298 -28.08 -22.17 -46.16
CA ARG A 298 -27.22 -21.05 -45.71
C ARG A 298 -27.49 -20.65 -44.27
N ARG A 299 -28.77 -20.53 -43.86
CA ARG A 299 -29.16 -20.24 -42.46
C ARG A 299 -28.70 -21.32 -41.47
N THR A 300 -28.83 -22.59 -41.83
CA THR A 300 -28.36 -23.70 -40.99
C THR A 300 -26.83 -23.65 -40.83
N LEU A 301 -26.09 -23.43 -41.93
CA LEU A 301 -24.63 -23.30 -41.91
C LEU A 301 -24.18 -22.09 -41.06
N GLN A 302 -24.84 -20.94 -41.21
CA GLN A 302 -24.61 -19.77 -40.35
C GLN A 302 -24.81 -20.11 -38.88
N LEU A 303 -25.93 -20.76 -38.53
CA LEU A 303 -26.25 -21.14 -37.15
C LEU A 303 -25.25 -22.15 -36.56
N THR A 304 -24.75 -23.11 -37.35
CA THR A 304 -23.70 -24.05 -36.88
C THR A 304 -22.35 -23.36 -36.67
N LEU A 305 -22.01 -22.37 -37.49
CA LEU A 305 -20.80 -21.55 -37.30
C LEU A 305 -20.94 -20.59 -36.10
N GLU A 306 -22.16 -20.16 -35.77
CA GLU A 306 -22.44 -19.41 -34.52
C GLU A 306 -22.40 -20.33 -33.29
N GLN A 307 -22.90 -21.56 -33.38
CA GLN A 307 -22.72 -22.56 -32.33
C GLN A 307 -21.24 -22.85 -32.08
N ALA A 308 -20.43 -22.96 -33.14
CA ALA A 308 -18.98 -23.10 -33.04
C ALA A 308 -18.32 -21.87 -32.38
N GLN A 309 -18.78 -20.64 -32.68
CA GLN A 309 -18.29 -19.41 -32.03
C GLN A 309 -18.56 -19.42 -30.52
N TRP A 310 -19.78 -19.76 -30.11
CA TRP A 310 -20.15 -19.81 -28.68
C TRP A 310 -19.43 -20.93 -27.93
N ALA A 311 -19.28 -22.11 -28.54
CA ALA A 311 -18.51 -23.21 -27.99
C ALA A 311 -17.01 -22.83 -27.85
N ALA A 312 -16.44 -22.19 -28.88
CA ALA A 312 -15.05 -21.75 -28.86
C ALA A 312 -14.78 -20.69 -27.77
N LEU A 313 -15.69 -19.74 -27.59
CA LEU A 313 -15.57 -18.70 -26.57
C LEU A 313 -15.61 -19.29 -25.14
N ARG A 314 -16.38 -20.36 -24.93
CA ARG A 314 -16.52 -21.05 -23.63
C ARG A 314 -15.47 -22.14 -23.35
N GLY A 315 -14.70 -22.58 -24.35
CA GLY A 315 -13.81 -23.73 -24.22
C GLY A 315 -14.53 -25.10 -24.25
N GLU A 316 -15.74 -25.14 -24.80
CA GLU A 316 -16.59 -26.33 -24.94
C GLU A 316 -16.14 -27.16 -26.14
N GLU A 317 -14.96 -27.78 -26.04
CA GLU A 317 -14.27 -28.43 -27.16
C GLU A 317 -15.10 -29.49 -27.89
N THR A 318 -15.88 -30.29 -27.16
CA THR A 318 -16.78 -31.31 -27.75
C THR A 318 -17.87 -30.69 -28.63
N VAL A 319 -18.44 -29.56 -28.21
CA VAL A 319 -19.45 -28.82 -28.97
C VAL A 319 -18.82 -28.07 -30.14
N TYR A 320 -17.59 -27.57 -29.97
CA TYR A 320 -16.80 -26.94 -31.03
C TYR A 320 -16.47 -27.92 -32.16
N GLN A 321 -15.87 -29.08 -31.85
CA GLN A 321 -15.55 -30.10 -32.84
C GLN A 321 -16.82 -30.61 -33.56
N ALA A 322 -17.89 -30.95 -32.82
CA ALA A 322 -19.14 -31.45 -33.40
C ALA A 322 -19.96 -30.40 -34.20
N SER A 323 -19.68 -29.10 -34.04
CA SER A 323 -20.28 -28.04 -34.86
C SER A 323 -19.45 -27.69 -36.10
N LEU A 324 -18.11 -27.81 -36.03
CA LEU A 324 -17.24 -27.80 -37.21
C LEU A 324 -17.53 -28.98 -38.13
N GLU A 325 -17.59 -30.21 -37.60
CA GLU A 325 -17.92 -31.42 -38.39
C GLU A 325 -19.26 -31.26 -39.11
N ARG A 326 -20.28 -30.74 -38.42
CA ARG A 326 -21.60 -30.48 -39.02
C ARG A 326 -21.54 -29.40 -40.10
N ALA A 327 -20.72 -28.36 -39.93
CA ALA A 327 -20.50 -27.36 -40.97
C ALA A 327 -19.80 -27.93 -42.22
N GLU A 328 -18.78 -28.78 -42.04
CA GLU A 328 -18.11 -29.48 -43.16
C GLU A 328 -19.04 -30.50 -43.84
N GLN A 329 -19.90 -31.19 -43.10
CA GLN A 329 -20.94 -32.07 -43.66
C GLN A 329 -21.95 -31.28 -44.51
N ILE A 330 -22.44 -30.14 -44.02
CA ILE A 330 -23.38 -29.26 -44.77
C ILE A 330 -22.72 -28.73 -46.05
N LEU A 331 -21.46 -28.29 -45.98
CA LEU A 331 -20.69 -27.86 -47.16
C LEU A 331 -20.53 -28.99 -48.17
N THR A 332 -20.18 -30.19 -47.72
CA THR A 332 -19.94 -31.36 -48.59
C THR A 332 -21.24 -31.91 -49.21
N GLN A 333 -22.38 -31.75 -48.53
CA GLN A 333 -23.67 -32.28 -48.96
C GLN A 333 -24.46 -31.34 -49.88
N TYR A 334 -24.37 -30.02 -49.68
CA TYR A 334 -25.25 -29.03 -50.33
C TYR A 334 -24.53 -27.98 -51.18
N PHE A 335 -23.20 -27.95 -51.18
CA PHE A 335 -22.42 -27.00 -51.99
C PHE A 335 -21.46 -27.73 -52.93
N GLU A 336 -21.00 -27.04 -53.96
CA GLU A 336 -20.23 -27.65 -55.05
C GLU A 336 -18.73 -27.62 -54.74
N LEU A 337 -18.12 -28.80 -54.48
CA LEU A 337 -16.71 -28.92 -54.10
C LEU A 337 -15.73 -28.45 -55.19
N GLU A 338 -16.18 -28.31 -56.44
CA GLU A 338 -15.39 -27.76 -57.56
C GLU A 338 -15.28 -26.22 -57.48
N ASN A 339 -16.06 -25.55 -56.64
CA ASN A 339 -16.06 -24.10 -56.47
C ASN A 339 -14.90 -23.63 -55.57
N PRO A 340 -14.02 -22.71 -56.03
CA PRO A 340 -12.85 -22.28 -55.25
C PRO A 340 -13.20 -21.57 -53.94
N LYS A 341 -14.41 -20.98 -53.81
CA LYS A 341 -14.88 -20.41 -52.53
C LYS A 341 -15.21 -21.50 -51.50
N VAL A 342 -15.78 -22.62 -51.95
CA VAL A 342 -16.13 -23.76 -51.09
C VAL A 342 -14.86 -24.44 -50.60
N GLN A 343 -13.88 -24.66 -51.49
CA GLN A 343 -12.54 -25.18 -51.13
C GLN A 343 -11.79 -24.27 -50.16
N ALA A 344 -11.84 -22.96 -50.37
CA ALA A 344 -11.26 -21.98 -49.45
C ALA A 344 -11.93 -21.98 -48.07
N MET A 345 -13.25 -22.19 -48.00
CA MET A 345 -13.97 -22.31 -46.73
C MET A 345 -13.67 -23.63 -46.02
N GLN A 346 -13.66 -24.75 -46.74
CA GLN A 346 -13.36 -26.07 -46.19
C GLN A 346 -11.94 -26.14 -45.61
N SER A 347 -10.93 -25.65 -46.35
CA SER A 347 -9.55 -25.58 -45.84
C SER A 347 -9.39 -24.69 -44.60
N GLN A 348 -10.20 -23.62 -44.48
CA GLN A 348 -10.24 -22.78 -43.28
C GLN A 348 -10.89 -23.49 -42.08
N LEU A 349 -11.96 -24.28 -42.27
CA LEU A 349 -12.58 -25.08 -41.20
C LEU A 349 -11.64 -26.19 -40.70
N GLN A 350 -10.96 -26.90 -41.61
CA GLN A 350 -9.95 -27.89 -41.26
C GLN A 350 -8.77 -27.27 -40.50
N GLY A 351 -8.36 -26.05 -40.89
CA GLY A 351 -7.36 -25.24 -40.16
C GLY A 351 -7.83 -24.72 -38.79
N LEU A 352 -9.13 -24.78 -38.49
CA LEU A 352 -9.71 -24.50 -37.16
C LEU A 352 -9.89 -25.78 -36.33
N HIS A 353 -10.18 -26.92 -36.95
CA HIS A 353 -10.20 -28.23 -36.29
C HIS A 353 -8.88 -28.55 -35.58
N GLY A 354 -7.74 -28.16 -36.18
CA GLY A 354 -6.40 -28.33 -35.60
C GLY A 354 -6.03 -27.34 -34.48
N ARG A 355 -6.95 -26.49 -34.01
CA ARG A 355 -6.72 -25.55 -32.90
C ARG A 355 -7.39 -26.05 -31.62
N ALA A 356 -6.58 -26.32 -30.59
CA ALA A 356 -7.09 -26.55 -29.24
C ALA A 356 -7.85 -25.32 -28.74
N VAL A 357 -9.03 -25.55 -28.15
CA VAL A 357 -9.88 -24.49 -27.59
C VAL A 357 -10.18 -24.70 -26.12
N SER A 358 -9.83 -25.85 -25.56
CA SER A 358 -9.83 -26.12 -24.12
C SER A 358 -8.43 -26.55 -23.66
N LEU A 359 -8.19 -26.44 -22.36
CA LEU A 359 -7.06 -27.04 -21.64
C LEU A 359 -7.58 -27.70 -20.37
N SER A 360 -6.83 -28.68 -19.87
CA SER A 360 -6.95 -29.12 -18.47
C SER A 360 -5.79 -28.47 -17.68
N PRO A 361 -6.01 -27.30 -17.04
CA PRO A 361 -4.96 -26.65 -16.27
C PRO A 361 -4.74 -27.34 -14.91
N PRO A 362 -3.55 -27.16 -14.29
CA PRO A 362 -3.29 -27.67 -12.95
C PRO A 362 -4.18 -26.99 -11.89
N ASP A 363 -4.54 -27.72 -10.84
CA ASP A 363 -5.31 -27.17 -9.73
C ASP A 363 -4.41 -26.44 -8.73
N LEU A 364 -4.69 -25.16 -8.49
CA LEU A 364 -3.98 -24.29 -7.55
C LEU A 364 -4.54 -24.36 -6.11
N ALA A 365 -5.58 -25.17 -5.84
CA ALA A 365 -6.13 -25.31 -4.49
C ALA A 365 -5.09 -25.74 -3.42
N PRO A 366 -4.11 -26.65 -3.68
CA PRO A 366 -3.06 -26.97 -2.73
C PRO A 366 -2.18 -25.78 -2.34
N LEU A 367 -1.83 -24.92 -3.30
CA LEU A 367 -1.06 -23.68 -3.08
C LEU A 367 -1.87 -22.64 -2.28
N GLN A 368 -3.19 -22.56 -2.49
CA GLN A 368 -4.05 -21.75 -1.63
C GLN A 368 -4.12 -22.27 -0.19
N GLN A 369 -4.15 -23.59 -0.01
CA GLN A 369 -4.16 -24.22 1.31
C GLN A 369 -2.84 -24.01 2.05
N SER A 370 -1.68 -24.12 1.39
CA SER A 370 -0.38 -23.87 2.04
C SER A 370 -0.22 -22.42 2.50
N LEU A 371 -0.58 -21.44 1.66
CA LEU A 371 -0.59 -20.02 2.04
C LEU A 371 -1.61 -19.72 3.16
N ALA A 372 -2.79 -20.35 3.15
CA ALA A 372 -3.78 -20.19 4.21
C ALA A 372 -3.32 -20.81 5.55
N ASN A 373 -2.66 -21.97 5.50
CA ASN A 373 -2.09 -22.63 6.67
C ASN A 373 -0.94 -21.80 7.28
N TYR A 374 -0.08 -21.22 6.44
CA TYR A 374 0.95 -20.27 6.87
C TYR A 374 0.35 -19.07 7.60
N LEU A 375 -0.64 -18.39 6.99
CA LEU A 375 -1.35 -17.27 7.61
C LEU A 375 -1.99 -17.65 8.96
N GLN A 376 -2.62 -18.83 9.05
CA GLN A 376 -3.20 -19.31 10.29
C GLN A 376 -2.12 -19.59 11.36
N SER A 377 -0.96 -20.10 10.97
CA SER A 377 0.16 -20.34 11.89
C SER A 377 0.73 -19.04 12.45
N ARG A 378 1.00 -18.03 11.61
CA ARG A 378 1.47 -16.68 12.01
C ARG A 378 0.51 -16.06 13.04
N ARG A 379 -0.81 -16.13 12.78
CA ARG A 379 -1.87 -15.65 13.68
C ARG A 379 -1.96 -16.43 14.99
N SER A 380 -1.67 -17.73 14.99
CA SER A 380 -1.65 -18.54 16.22
C SER A 380 -0.41 -18.34 17.09
N SER A 381 0.68 -17.78 16.53
CA SER A 381 1.89 -17.41 17.27
C SER A 381 1.82 -16.02 17.91
N ALA A 382 1.00 -15.12 17.36
CA ALA A 382 0.87 -13.73 17.82
C ALA A 382 0.29 -13.48 19.25
N PRO A 383 -0.57 -14.32 19.86
CA PRO A 383 -1.30 -13.95 21.09
C PRO A 383 -0.67 -14.48 22.39
N ALA A 384 0.63 -14.78 22.41
CA ALA A 384 1.27 -15.54 23.50
C ALA A 384 1.91 -14.68 24.62
N GLU A 385 2.30 -13.43 24.35
CA GLU A 385 3.02 -12.59 25.34
C GLU A 385 2.11 -11.71 26.22
N GLU A 386 0.82 -11.55 25.88
CA GLU A 386 -0.08 -10.61 26.58
C GLU A 386 -0.79 -11.23 27.82
N ALA A 387 -0.48 -12.49 28.18
CA ALA A 387 -1.17 -13.25 29.22
C ALA A 387 -0.23 -13.85 30.30
N ALA A 388 0.96 -13.27 30.49
CA ALA A 388 2.01 -13.77 31.39
C ALA A 388 2.34 -12.87 32.60
N ASP A 389 1.77 -11.67 32.68
CA ASP A 389 1.95 -10.70 33.78
C ASP A 389 0.57 -10.24 34.33
N GLU A 390 -0.11 -11.12 35.10
CA GLU A 390 -1.15 -10.79 36.09
C GLU A 390 -0.86 -11.50 37.43
#